data_AF-A0ABD4SI09-F1
#
_entry.id   AF-A0ABD4SI09-F1
#
_cell.length_a   1.000
_cell.length_b   1.000
_cell.length_c   1.000
_cell.angle_alpha   90.00
_cell.angle_beta   90.00
_cell.angle_gamma   90.00
#
_symmetry.space_group_name_H-M   'P 1'
#
loop_
_entity.id
_entity.type
_entity.pdbx_description
1 polymer ?
#
loop_
_entity_poly.entity_id
_entity_poly.type
_entity_poly.pdbx_seq_one_letter_code
_entity_poly.pdbx_strand_id
1 'polypeptide(L)'
;MTNDITLAQTLDGATLDSFLLYLEDMPNTAKTYKSCIKRFKLWLKDQPDAQQPTTNTVRRYKEDLTKRGYKPNTVHLYMVAIKQWFKWLESIGKYPNIAQVRQVGQGQP
;
A
#
# COMPACT_ATOMS: atom_id res chain seq x y z
N MET A 1 -17.60 10.67 16.86
CA MET A 1 -17.75 10.63 15.40
C MET A 1 -16.43 10.18 14.83
N THR A 2 -16.23 8.88 14.69
CA THR A 2 -15.04 8.33 14.03
C THR A 2 -15.24 8.60 12.54
N ASN A 3 -14.35 9.37 11.92
CA ASN A 3 -14.39 9.53 10.47
C ASN A 3 -13.92 8.20 9.88
N ASP A 4 -14.86 7.30 9.62
CA ASP A 4 -14.63 6.07 8.85
C ASP A 4 -14.33 6.48 7.39
N ILE A 5 -13.12 6.97 7.15
CA ILE A 5 -12.58 7.14 5.81
C ILE A 5 -12.50 5.74 5.21
N THR A 6 -13.50 5.37 4.42
CA THR A 6 -13.53 4.09 3.73
C THR A 6 -12.33 4.01 2.79
N LEU A 7 -11.60 2.89 2.81
CA LEU A 7 -10.36 2.78 2.05
C LEU A 7 -10.56 2.91 0.54
N ALA A 8 -11.78 2.71 0.04
CA ALA A 8 -12.14 3.02 -1.34
C ALA A 8 -11.86 4.49 -1.70
N GLN A 9 -12.06 5.43 -0.77
CA GLN A 9 -11.72 6.85 -0.93
C GLN A 9 -10.21 7.10 -0.76
N THR A 10 -9.54 6.34 0.12
CA THR A 10 -8.07 6.40 0.26
C THR A 10 -7.35 5.78 -0.95
N LEU A 11 -7.99 4.86 -1.64
CA LEU A 11 -7.57 4.27 -2.91
C LEU A 11 -8.09 5.11 -4.10
N ASP A 12 -8.56 6.34 -3.91
CA ASP A 12 -8.95 7.20 -5.03
C ASP A 12 -7.72 7.73 -5.82
N GLY A 13 -7.95 8.36 -6.98
CA GLY A 13 -6.93 9.08 -7.72
C GLY A 13 -6.28 10.20 -6.90
N ALA A 14 -7.04 10.89 -6.06
CA ALA A 14 -6.56 12.03 -5.26
C ALA A 14 -5.43 11.64 -4.28
N THR A 15 -5.58 10.50 -3.59
CA THR A 15 -4.56 10.04 -2.63
C THR A 15 -3.28 9.54 -3.32
N LEU A 16 -3.41 9.01 -4.54
CA LEU A 16 -2.25 8.65 -5.35
C LEU A 16 -1.49 9.91 -5.77
N ASP A 17 -2.20 10.98 -6.16
CA ASP A 17 -1.60 12.26 -6.52
C ASP A 17 -0.80 12.87 -5.35
N SER A 18 -1.39 12.91 -4.16
CA SER A 18 -0.70 13.36 -2.94
C SER A 18 0.53 12.48 -2.58
N PHE A 19 0.46 11.17 -2.83
CA PHE A 19 1.62 10.29 -2.66
C PHE A 19 2.70 10.53 -3.72
N LEU A 20 2.31 10.87 -4.94
CA LEU A 20 3.26 11.25 -6.00
C LEU A 20 3.95 12.55 -5.65
N LEU A 21 3.23 13.55 -5.14
CA LEU A 21 3.80 14.81 -4.65
C LEU A 21 4.82 14.56 -3.54
N TYR A 22 4.52 13.65 -2.61
CA TYR A 22 5.49 13.20 -1.60
C TYR A 22 6.72 12.52 -2.22
N LEU A 23 6.55 11.78 -3.31
CA LEU A 23 7.64 11.11 -4.03
C LEU A 23 8.38 12.02 -5.02
N GLU A 24 7.89 13.20 -5.37
CA GLU A 24 8.60 14.16 -6.23
C GLU A 24 9.90 14.64 -5.57
N ASP A 25 9.96 14.61 -4.24
CA ASP A 25 11.18 14.78 -3.46
C ASP A 25 12.23 13.66 -3.72
N MET A 26 11.81 12.52 -4.29
CA MET A 26 12.64 11.37 -4.67
C MET A 26 12.54 11.05 -6.19
N PRO A 27 13.29 11.78 -7.05
CA PRO A 27 13.05 11.83 -8.50
C PRO A 27 13.22 10.51 -9.26
N ASN A 28 14.02 9.55 -8.76
CA ASN A 28 14.29 8.30 -9.47
C ASN A 28 13.28 7.17 -9.21
N THR A 29 12.45 7.28 -8.17
CA THR A 29 11.63 6.14 -7.70
C THR A 29 10.12 6.34 -7.87
N ALA A 30 9.70 7.59 -8.10
CA ALA A 30 8.28 7.97 -8.21
C ALA A 30 7.53 7.25 -9.34
N LYS A 31 8.10 7.22 -10.55
CA LYS A 31 7.47 6.59 -11.74
C LYS A 31 7.23 5.10 -11.56
N THR A 32 8.22 4.42 -10.99
CA THR A 32 8.15 2.98 -10.72
C THR A 32 7.08 2.68 -9.67
N TYR A 33 7.07 3.43 -8.57
CA TYR A 33 6.12 3.23 -7.48
C TYR A 33 4.69 3.51 -7.94
N LYS A 34 4.48 4.57 -8.73
CA LYS A 34 3.19 4.89 -9.36
C LYS A 34 2.63 3.69 -10.12
N SER A 35 3.46 3.08 -10.96
CA SER A 35 3.07 1.94 -11.80
C SER A 35 2.79 0.70 -10.95
N CYS A 36 3.59 0.47 -9.90
CA CYS A 36 3.40 -0.63 -8.97
C CYS A 36 2.06 -0.52 -8.22
N ILE A 37 1.79 0.66 -7.64
CA ILE A 37 0.57 0.92 -6.85
C ILE A 37 -0.67 0.90 -7.75
N LYS A 38 -0.60 1.48 -8.96
CA LYS A 38 -1.72 1.43 -9.92
C LYS A 38 -2.12 -0.01 -10.24
N ARG A 39 -1.13 -0.89 -10.42
CA ARG A 39 -1.39 -2.31 -10.69
C ARG A 39 -1.95 -3.04 -9.47
N PHE A 40 -1.46 -2.73 -8.28
CA PHE A 40 -2.02 -3.26 -7.04
C PHE A 40 -3.48 -2.84 -6.88
N LYS A 41 -3.83 -1.57 -7.13
CA LYS A 41 -5.22 -1.08 -7.13
C LYS A 41 -6.10 -1.85 -8.12
N LEU A 42 -5.61 -2.08 -9.33
CA LEU A 42 -6.36 -2.83 -10.35
C LEU A 42 -6.62 -4.27 -9.89
N TRP A 43 -5.60 -4.94 -9.35
CA TRP A 43 -5.75 -6.28 -8.80
C TRP A 43 -6.69 -6.30 -7.58
N LEU A 44 -6.63 -5.28 -6.73
CA LEU A 44 -7.45 -5.18 -5.53
C LEU A 44 -8.95 -5.06 -5.86
N LYS A 45 -9.31 -4.38 -6.96
CA LYS A 45 -10.70 -4.29 -7.44
C LYS A 45 -11.33 -5.65 -7.77
N ASP A 46 -10.51 -6.64 -8.12
CA ASP A 46 -10.94 -8.00 -8.42
C ASP A 46 -11.07 -8.85 -7.14
N GLN A 47 -10.58 -8.36 -6.01
CA GLN A 47 -10.62 -9.09 -4.75
C GLN A 47 -11.87 -8.76 -3.93
N PRO A 48 -12.46 -9.76 -3.25
CA PRO A 48 -13.62 -9.53 -2.37
C PRO A 48 -13.27 -8.64 -1.16
N ASP A 49 -11.99 -8.57 -0.80
CA ASP A 49 -11.45 -7.83 0.35
C ASP A 49 -11.01 -6.40 -0.02
N ALA A 50 -11.45 -5.88 -1.17
CA ALA A 50 -11.04 -4.57 -1.69
C ALA A 50 -11.29 -3.41 -0.72
N GLN A 51 -12.27 -3.57 0.17
CA GLN A 51 -12.67 -2.56 1.15
C GLN A 51 -11.69 -2.45 2.33
N GLN A 52 -10.97 -3.53 2.67
CA GLN A 52 -10.08 -3.58 3.84
C GLN A 52 -8.83 -4.43 3.59
N PRO A 53 -7.93 -4.06 2.64
CA PRO A 53 -6.69 -4.78 2.40
C PRO A 53 -5.88 -4.92 3.68
N THR A 54 -5.78 -6.17 4.15
CA THR A 54 -4.95 -6.54 5.28
C THR A 54 -3.55 -6.98 4.82
N THR A 55 -2.67 -7.30 5.77
CA THR A 55 -1.39 -7.97 5.47
C THR A 55 -1.60 -9.26 4.67
N ASN A 56 -2.75 -9.92 4.83
CA ASN A 56 -3.13 -11.09 4.04
C ASN A 56 -3.35 -10.73 2.57
N THR A 57 -3.98 -9.58 2.27
CA THR A 57 -4.20 -9.10 0.91
C THR A 57 -2.88 -8.79 0.21
N VAL A 58 -1.91 -8.22 0.92
CA VAL A 58 -0.54 -8.00 0.41
C VAL A 58 0.19 -9.33 0.14
N ARG A 59 0.02 -10.33 1.02
CA ARG A 59 0.55 -11.69 0.82
C ARG A 59 -0.06 -12.37 -0.40
N ARG A 60 -1.38 -12.30 -0.56
CA ARG A 60 -2.11 -12.84 -1.72
C ARG A 60 -1.64 -12.20 -3.02
N TYR A 61 -1.42 -10.88 -3.02
CA TYR A 61 -0.87 -10.18 -4.17
C TYR A 61 0.54 -10.65 -4.53
N LYS A 62 1.41 -10.85 -3.52
CA LYS A 62 2.75 -11.41 -3.72
C LYS A 62 2.70 -12.79 -4.36
N GLU A 63 1.83 -13.66 -3.85
CA GLU A 63 1.64 -15.01 -4.40
C GLU A 63 1.10 -14.95 -5.83
N ASP A 64 0.17 -14.06 -6.13
CA ASP A 64 -0.37 -13.85 -7.48
C ASP A 64 0.71 -13.42 -8.48
N LEU A 65 1.56 -12.45 -8.09
CA LEU A 65 2.71 -12.04 -8.91
C LEU A 65 3.70 -13.19 -9.12
N THR A 66 3.94 -14.01 -8.10
CA THR A 66 4.84 -15.16 -8.21
C THR A 66 4.27 -16.21 -9.15
N LYS A 67 2.96 -16.52 -9.03
CA LYS A 67 2.23 -17.45 -9.91
C LYS A 67 2.19 -17.00 -11.36
N ARG A 68 2.13 -15.69 -11.60
CA ARG A 68 2.22 -15.10 -12.95
C ARG A 68 3.63 -15.15 -13.54
N GLY A 69 4.64 -15.62 -12.81
CA GLY A 69 6.02 -15.73 -13.29
C GLY A 69 6.84 -14.44 -13.22
N TYR A 70 6.46 -13.47 -12.39
CA TYR A 70 7.28 -12.28 -12.19
C TYR A 70 8.59 -12.62 -11.49
N LYS A 71 9.68 -11.96 -11.90
CA LYS A 71 10.98 -12.10 -11.25
C LYS A 71 10.89 -11.70 -9.77
N PRO A 72 11.62 -12.38 -8.86
CA PRO A 72 11.58 -12.09 -7.43
C PRO A 72 11.94 -10.64 -7.11
N ASN A 73 12.88 -10.05 -7.86
CA ASN A 73 13.25 -8.64 -7.72
C ASN A 73 12.07 -7.69 -8.06
N THR A 74 11.32 -8.02 -9.12
CA THR A 74 10.11 -7.27 -9.48
C THR A 74 9.07 -7.40 -8.37
N VAL A 75 8.78 -8.62 -7.91
CA VAL A 75 7.83 -8.84 -6.80
C VAL A 75 8.24 -8.03 -5.57
N HIS A 76 9.52 -8.03 -5.21
CA HIS A 76 10.05 -7.25 -4.10
C HIS A 76 9.80 -5.75 -4.28
N LEU A 77 10.09 -5.20 -5.46
CA LEU A 77 9.83 -3.79 -5.80
C LEU A 77 8.35 -3.41 -5.61
N TYR A 78 7.43 -4.27 -6.06
CA TYR A 78 6.00 -4.10 -5.82
C TYR A 78 5.68 -4.07 -4.32
N MET A 79 6.24 -5.01 -3.55
CA MET A 79 5.99 -5.06 -2.11
C MET A 79 6.53 -3.82 -1.38
N VAL A 80 7.73 -3.34 -1.73
CA VAL A 80 8.32 -2.14 -1.12
C VAL A 80 7.48 -0.91 -1.44
N ALA A 81 7.06 -0.74 -2.70
CA ALA A 81 6.21 0.38 -3.10
C ALA A 81 4.88 0.41 -2.35
N ILE A 82 4.22 -0.75 -2.20
CA ILE A 82 2.96 -0.87 -1.46
C ILE A 82 3.15 -0.55 0.02
N LYS A 83 4.22 -1.08 0.65
CA LYS A 83 4.53 -0.80 2.06
C LYS A 83 4.83 0.68 2.30
N GLN A 84 5.61 1.31 1.42
CA GLN A 84 5.93 2.73 1.51
C GLN A 84 4.68 3.60 1.39
N TRP A 85 3.77 3.22 0.49
CA TRP A 85 2.49 3.90 0.33
C TRP A 85 1.64 3.83 1.61
N PHE A 86 1.50 2.64 2.21
CA PHE A 86 0.78 2.51 3.49
C PHE A 86 1.45 3.26 4.64
N LYS A 87 2.79 3.25 4.71
CA LYS A 87 3.54 4.03 5.71
C LYS A 87 3.30 5.54 5.55
N TRP A 88 3.22 6.02 4.31
CA TRP A 88 2.90 7.42 4.05
C TRP A 88 1.45 7.77 4.43
N LEU A 89 0.49 6.88 4.17
CA LEU A 89 -0.91 7.06 4.59
C LEU A 89 -1.07 7.18 6.11
N GLU A 90 -0.26 6.42 6.86
CA GLU A 90 -0.18 6.53 8.31
C GLU A 90 0.44 7.87 8.75
N SER A 91 1.51 8.31 8.08
CA SER A 91 2.17 9.59 8.37
C SER A 91 1.26 10.80 8.20
N ILE A 92 0.30 10.76 7.27
CA ILE A 92 -0.68 11.84 7.08
C ILE A 92 -1.92 11.67 7.97
N GLY A 93 -1.92 10.71 8.89
CA GLY A 93 -2.99 10.44 9.85
C GLY A 93 -4.29 9.90 9.22
N LYS A 94 -4.28 9.55 7.92
CA LYS A 94 -5.48 9.08 7.22
C LYS A 94 -5.76 7.59 7.41
N TYR A 95 -4.76 6.81 7.84
CA TYR A 95 -4.95 5.38 8.02
C TYR A 95 -4.19 4.79 9.22
N PRO A 96 -4.87 4.47 10.33
CA PRO A 96 -4.24 3.79 11.45
C PRO A 96 -4.04 2.29 11.12
N ASN A 97 -2.78 1.88 11.00
CA ASN A 97 -2.28 0.53 11.31
C ASN A 97 -2.90 -0.70 10.61
N ILE A 98 -2.65 -0.88 9.30
CA ILE A 98 -2.70 -2.22 8.65
C ILE A 98 -1.31 -2.84 8.40
N ALA A 99 -0.24 -2.05 8.52
CA ALA A 99 1.14 -2.52 8.34
C ALA A 99 1.75 -3.04 9.65
N GLN A 100 1.23 -2.60 10.81
CA GLN A 100 1.64 -3.11 12.10
C GLN A 100 0.76 -4.31 12.46
N VAL A 101 1.28 -5.51 12.17
CA VAL A 101 1.02 -6.63 13.09
C VAL A 101 1.34 -6.08 14.48
N ARG A 102 0.37 -6.06 15.40
CA ARG A 102 0.61 -5.57 16.76
C ARG A 102 1.88 -6.23 17.31
N GLN A 103 2.95 -5.47 17.45
CA GLN A 103 3.83 -5.62 18.57
C GLN A 103 3.36 -4.60 19.60
N VAL A 104 2.28 -4.97 20.31
CA VAL A 104 2.06 -4.44 21.65
C VAL A 104 3.27 -4.89 22.46
N GLY A 105 4.15 -3.95 22.77
CA GLY A 105 5.31 -4.21 23.60
C GLY A 105 6.49 -3.34 23.21
N GLN A 106 6.40 -2.05 23.51
CA GLN A 106 7.46 -1.29 24.16
C GLN A 106 6.82 -0.07 24.82
N GLY A 107 6.19 -0.31 25.97
CA GLY A 107 6.36 0.67 27.03
C GLY A 107 7.72 0.40 27.62
N GLN A 108 8.62 1.39 27.60
CA GLN A 108 9.70 1.47 28.57
C GLN A 108 10.46 2.78 28.45
N PRO A 109 11.18 3.18 29.50
CA PRO A 109 10.72 3.57 30.83
C PRO A 109 10.81 5.09 31.04
#